data_AF-A0A939ZG23-F1
#
_entry.id   AF-A0A939ZG23-F1
#
_cell.length_a   1.000
_cell.length_b   1.000
_cell.length_c   1.000
_cell.angle_alpha   90.00
_cell.angle_beta   90.00
_cell.angle_gamma   90.00
#
_symmetry.space_group_name_H-M   'P 1'
#
loop_
_entity.id
_entity.type
_entity.pdbx_description
1 polymer ?
#
loop_
_entity_poly.entity_id
_entity_poly.type
_entity_poly.pdbx_seq_one_letter_code
_entity_poly.pdbx_strand_id
1 'polypeptide(L)'
;MNKIILCEGETDAILLSYYLDKVAGWKFCKKGPADIAIKTDTFEQSANWYQKDEDRLLICAVGGKDKVGAFFKSKILRPIVDAGAFSRIALVLDRDEKEVPSVEAHASSVLKPVVTTMRNNEWISNAYKDAYEME
;
A
#
# COMPACT_ATOMS: atom_id res chain seq x y z
N MET A 1 11.24 -1.52 9.63
CA MET A 1 11.16 -0.88 8.29
C MET A 1 9.68 -0.74 7.90
N ASN A 2 9.29 0.33 7.20
CA ASN A 2 7.86 0.56 6.95
C ASN A 2 7.29 -0.39 5.88
N LYS A 3 6.01 -0.71 6.04
CA LYS A 3 5.20 -1.57 5.15
C LYS A 3 3.94 -0.82 4.77
N ILE A 4 3.34 -1.14 3.62
CA ILE A 4 2.08 -0.53 3.19
C ILE A 4 1.10 -1.59 2.68
N ILE A 5 -0.17 -1.42 3.04
CA ILE A 5 -1.31 -2.11 2.43
C ILE A 5 -2.15 -1.04 1.73
N LEU A 6 -2.36 -1.22 0.43
CA LEU A 6 -3.36 -0.48 -0.34
C LEU A 6 -4.61 -1.35 -0.42
N CYS A 7 -5.76 -0.80 -0.04
CA CYS A 7 -7.05 -1.48 -0.12
C CYS A 7 -8.08 -0.62 -0.84
N GLU A 8 -9.11 -1.25 -1.38
CA GLU A 8 -10.09 -0.60 -2.25
C GLU A 8 -10.86 0.51 -1.53
N GLY A 9 -11.42 0.22 -0.34
CA GLY A 9 -12.28 1.13 0.38
C GLY A 9 -12.00 1.24 1.88
N GLU A 10 -12.74 2.15 2.52
CA GLU A 10 -12.61 2.40 3.97
C GLU A 10 -13.02 1.19 4.81
N THR A 11 -14.03 0.43 4.36
CA THR A 11 -14.44 -0.82 5.00
C THR A 11 -13.28 -1.81 5.11
N ASP A 12 -12.51 -1.99 4.04
CA ASP A 12 -11.33 -2.86 4.04
C ASP A 12 -10.29 -2.39 5.04
N ALA A 13 -10.00 -1.08 5.04
CA ALA A 13 -9.04 -0.49 5.97
C ALA A 13 -9.46 -0.71 7.43
N ILE A 14 -10.74 -0.53 7.75
CA ILE A 14 -11.30 -0.76 9.09
C ILE A 14 -11.17 -2.24 9.47
N LEU A 15 -11.62 -3.16 8.62
CA LEU A 15 -11.58 -4.60 8.90
C LEU A 15 -10.14 -5.11 9.05
N LEU A 16 -9.24 -4.72 8.14
CA LEU A 16 -7.82 -5.05 8.22
C LEU A 16 -7.21 -4.51 9.52
N SER A 17 -7.47 -3.25 9.85
CA SER A 17 -6.93 -2.64 11.07
C SER A 17 -7.40 -3.34 12.33
N TYR A 18 -8.68 -3.68 12.41
CA TYR A 18 -9.26 -4.39 13.54
C TYR A 18 -8.66 -5.79 13.67
N TYR A 19 -8.61 -6.55 12.56
CA TYR A 19 -8.04 -7.89 12.56
C TYR A 19 -6.56 -7.88 12.97
N LEU A 20 -5.76 -6.98 12.38
CA LEU A 20 -4.33 -6.88 12.66
C LEU A 20 -4.05 -6.42 14.09
N ASP A 21 -4.87 -5.55 14.67
CA ASP A 21 -4.80 -5.20 16.09
C ASP A 21 -5.06 -6.41 16.99
N LYS A 22 -6.16 -7.13 16.75
CA LYS A 22 -6.60 -8.25 17.60
C LYS A 22 -5.75 -9.51 17.47
N VAL A 23 -5.28 -9.82 16.28
CA VAL A 23 -4.62 -11.10 15.97
C VAL A 23 -3.10 -10.95 15.93
N ALA A 24 -2.60 -9.82 15.43
CA ALA A 24 -1.17 -9.64 15.17
C ALA A 24 -0.53 -8.53 16.03
N GLY A 25 -1.30 -7.79 16.82
CA GLY A 25 -0.80 -6.77 17.75
C GLY A 25 -0.44 -5.42 17.12
N TRP A 26 -0.89 -5.13 15.89
CA TRP A 26 -0.65 -3.84 15.25
C TRP A 26 -1.52 -2.74 15.87
N LYS A 27 -0.90 -1.79 16.57
CA LYS A 27 -1.62 -0.71 17.27
C LYS A 27 -1.69 0.55 16.42
N PHE A 28 -2.85 1.21 16.42
CA PHE A 28 -3.01 2.49 15.74
C PHE A 28 -2.00 3.53 16.24
N CYS A 29 -1.38 4.24 15.31
CA CYS A 29 -0.37 5.25 15.58
C CYS A 29 -0.81 6.58 14.94
N LYS A 30 -1.07 7.60 15.76
CA LYS A 30 -1.52 8.91 15.29
C LYS A 30 -0.52 9.63 14.39
N LYS A 31 0.77 9.28 14.47
CA LYS A 31 1.85 9.94 13.74
C LYS A 31 2.64 8.92 12.94
N GLY A 32 2.72 9.15 11.62
CA GLY A 32 3.67 8.46 10.76
C GLY A 32 5.11 8.86 11.04
N PRO A 33 6.07 8.23 10.34
CA PRO A 33 7.46 8.70 10.29
C PRO A 33 7.54 10.18 9.87
N ALA A 34 8.48 10.93 10.45
CA ALA A 34 8.57 12.38 10.26
C ALA A 34 8.91 12.79 8.81
N ASP A 35 9.59 11.90 8.09
CA ASP A 35 10.08 12.00 6.72
C ASP A 35 9.08 11.51 5.67
N ILE A 36 7.97 10.88 6.08
CA ILE A 36 6.96 10.33 5.16
C ILE A 36 5.63 11.03 5.36
N ALA A 37 5.36 12.02 4.51
CA ALA A 37 4.12 12.78 4.51
C ALA A 37 3.12 12.25 3.48
N ILE A 38 2.33 11.25 3.84
CA ILE A 38 1.22 10.74 3.02
C ILE A 38 -0.09 11.33 3.56
N LYS A 39 -0.77 12.11 2.73
CA LYS A 39 -2.05 12.75 3.06
C LYS A 39 -3.10 12.43 2.01
N THR A 40 -4.29 12.07 2.47
CA THR A 40 -5.47 11.95 1.63
C THR A 40 -6.16 13.31 1.50
N ASP A 41 -6.77 13.56 0.35
CA ASP A 41 -7.43 14.82 0.00
C ASP A 41 -8.94 14.67 -0.23
N THR A 42 -9.43 13.43 -0.28
CA THR A 42 -10.86 13.13 -0.47
C THR A 42 -11.40 12.30 0.70
N PHE A 43 -12.68 12.47 1.03
CA PHE A 43 -13.35 11.72 2.10
C PHE A 43 -13.41 10.20 1.85
N GLU A 44 -13.31 9.76 0.60
CA GLU A 44 -13.33 8.35 0.21
C GLU A 44 -11.98 7.64 0.44
N GLN A 45 -10.96 8.40 0.83
CA GLN A 45 -9.60 7.90 1.04
C GLN A 45 -9.21 8.02 2.51
N SER A 46 -8.48 7.03 3.01
CA SER A 46 -7.85 7.09 4.33
C SER A 46 -6.40 6.64 4.26
N ALA A 47 -5.57 7.14 5.17
CA ALA A 47 -4.17 6.75 5.31
C ALA A 47 -3.82 6.73 6.80
N ASN A 48 -3.83 5.54 7.39
CA ASN A 48 -3.67 5.36 8.83
C ASN A 48 -2.42 4.55 9.13
N TRP A 49 -1.62 5.06 10.07
CA TRP A 49 -0.42 4.39 10.52
C TRP A 49 -0.69 3.46 11.70
N TYR A 50 0.04 2.36 11.73
CA TYR A 50 0.03 1.36 12.78
C TYR A 50 1.47 1.00 13.13
N GLN A 51 1.69 0.57 14.37
CA GLN A 51 3.00 0.19 14.88
C GLN A 51 2.93 -1.16 15.58
N LYS A 52 3.97 -1.95 15.38
CA LYS A 52 4.27 -3.17 16.12
C LYS A 52 5.78 -3.22 16.33
N ASP A 53 6.20 -3.21 17.60
CA ASP A 53 7.62 -3.10 17.96
C ASP A 53 8.27 -1.88 17.27
N GLU A 54 9.35 -2.09 16.53
CA GLU A 54 10.04 -1.06 15.73
C GLU A 54 9.49 -0.92 14.31
N ASP A 55 8.56 -1.80 13.91
CA ASP A 55 7.98 -1.80 12.58
C ASP A 55 6.73 -0.92 12.50
N ARG A 56 6.54 -0.32 11.32
CA ARG A 56 5.38 0.50 11.00
C ARG A 56 4.66 -0.03 9.78
N LEU A 57 3.35 0.09 9.81
CA LEU A 57 2.45 -0.31 8.74
C LEU A 57 1.55 0.87 8.42
N LEU A 58 1.50 1.25 7.14
CA LEU A 58 0.51 2.16 6.61
C LEU A 58 -0.61 1.35 5.96
N ILE A 59 -1.86 1.61 6.32
CA ILE A 59 -3.03 1.08 5.61
C ILE A 59 -3.71 2.26 4.91
N CYS A 60 -3.86 2.16 3.59
CA CYS A 60 -4.54 3.16 2.78
C CYS A 60 -5.78 2.60 2.12
N ALA A 61 -6.94 3.23 2.35
CA ALA A 61 -8.10 3.08 1.48
C ALA A 61 -7.97 4.04 0.30
N VAL A 62 -8.05 3.54 -0.93
CA VAL A 62 -7.81 4.36 -2.14
C VAL A 62 -9.08 5.02 -2.69
N GLY A 63 -10.26 4.61 -2.24
CA GLY A 63 -11.56 5.15 -2.65
C GLY A 63 -12.12 4.52 -3.94
N GLY A 64 -11.81 3.25 -4.18
CA GLY A 64 -12.27 2.44 -5.32
C GLY A 64 -11.12 1.89 -6.16
N LYS A 65 -11.28 0.67 -6.70
CA LYS A 65 -10.23 -0.03 -7.48
C LYS A 65 -9.67 0.77 -8.65
N ASP A 66 -10.50 1.54 -9.35
CA ASP A 66 -10.07 2.34 -10.50
C ASP A 66 -9.17 3.53 -10.09
N LYS A 67 -9.14 3.88 -8.79
CA LYS A 67 -8.31 4.97 -8.25
C LYS A 67 -6.94 4.49 -7.75
N VAL A 68 -6.68 3.19 -7.67
CA VAL A 68 -5.41 2.63 -7.14
C VAL A 68 -4.20 3.26 -7.84
N GLY A 69 -4.18 3.26 -9.18
CA GLY A 69 -3.05 3.78 -9.94
C GLY A 69 -2.83 5.29 -9.77
N ALA A 70 -3.91 6.08 -9.69
CA ALA A 70 -3.82 7.52 -9.48
C ALA A 70 -3.35 7.85 -8.05
N PHE A 71 -3.90 7.16 -7.05
CA PHE A 71 -3.48 7.27 -5.65
C PHE A 71 -2.01 6.90 -5.49
N PHE A 72 -1.60 5.76 -6.05
CA PHE A 72 -0.22 5.28 -5.97
C PHE A 72 0.77 6.31 -6.55
N LYS A 73 0.53 6.77 -7.79
CA LYS A 73 1.39 7.76 -8.46
C LYS A 73 1.49 9.08 -7.71
N SER A 74 0.37 9.57 -7.18
CA SER A 74 0.32 10.90 -6.55
C SER A 74 0.82 10.91 -5.10
N LYS A 75 0.62 9.82 -4.35
CA LYS A 75 0.86 9.80 -2.89
C LYS A 75 1.98 8.87 -2.45
N ILE A 76 2.24 7.77 -3.17
CA ILE A 76 3.08 6.66 -2.69
C ILE A 76 4.38 6.53 -3.48
N LEU A 77 4.35 6.79 -4.80
CA LEU A 77 5.50 6.59 -5.68
C LEU A 77 6.73 7.39 -5.24
N ARG A 78 6.59 8.69 -5.00
CA ARG A 78 7.72 9.54 -4.56
C ARG A 78 8.32 9.08 -3.23
N PRO A 79 7.55 8.83 -2.15
CA PRO A 79 8.12 8.25 -0.93
C PRO A 79 8.96 6.99 -1.15
N ILE A 80 8.56 6.11 -2.07
CA ILE A 80 9.34 4.90 -2.41
C ILE A 80 10.64 5.28 -3.14
N VAL A 81 10.53 6.09 -4.20
CA VAL A 81 11.64 6.39 -5.12
C VAL A 81 12.64 7.38 -4.52
N ASP A 82 12.20 8.30 -3.68
CA ASP A 82 13.06 9.36 -3.13
C ASP A 82 13.70 8.94 -1.79
N ALA A 83 13.04 8.09 -1.01
CA ALA A 83 13.42 7.79 0.37
C ALA A 83 13.46 6.29 0.72
N GLY A 84 13.15 5.39 -0.22
CA GLY A 84 13.04 3.96 0.08
C GLY A 84 12.01 3.68 1.19
N ALA A 85 10.95 4.51 1.25
CA ALA A 85 10.08 4.61 2.42
C ALA A 85 9.43 3.28 2.85
N PHE A 86 9.24 2.35 1.91
CA PHE A 86 8.53 1.08 2.15
C PHE A 86 9.32 -0.11 1.63
N SER A 87 9.41 -1.14 2.47
CA SER A 87 10.06 -2.42 2.14
C SER A 87 9.12 -3.47 1.57
N ARG A 88 7.81 -3.34 1.84
CA ARG A 88 6.78 -4.29 1.41
C ARG A 88 5.51 -3.54 1.06
N ILE A 89 4.90 -3.97 -0.03
CA ILE A 89 3.64 -3.45 -0.54
C ILE A 89 2.70 -4.64 -0.73
N ALA A 90 1.51 -4.57 -0.13
CA ALA A 90 0.42 -5.48 -0.40
C ALA A 90 -0.76 -4.69 -0.98
N LEU A 91 -1.50 -5.34 -1.89
CA LEU A 91 -2.70 -4.79 -2.50
C LEU A 91 -3.86 -5.75 -2.21
N VAL A 92 -4.93 -5.22 -1.61
CA VAL A 92 -6.15 -5.97 -1.29
C VAL A 92 -7.28 -5.36 -2.11
N LEU A 93 -7.87 -6.16 -2.99
CA LEU A 93 -8.96 -5.75 -3.88
C LEU A 93 -10.04 -6.82 -3.87
N ASP A 94 -11.27 -6.42 -4.13
CA ASP A 94 -12.32 -7.38 -4.44
C ASP A 94 -12.02 -8.06 -5.77
N ARG A 95 -12.24 -9.38 -5.80
CA ARG A 95 -12.10 -10.16 -7.04
C ARG A 95 -13.21 -9.81 -8.04
N ASP A 96 -14.35 -9.35 -7.55
CA ASP A 96 -15.62 -9.32 -8.29
C ASP A 96 -15.85 -10.68 -8.96
N GLU A 97 -15.96 -10.70 -10.29
CA GLU A 97 -16.05 -11.87 -11.16
C GLU A 97 -14.79 -12.04 -12.04
N LYS A 98 -13.71 -11.31 -11.75
CA LYS A 98 -12.49 -11.35 -12.56
C LYS A 98 -11.68 -12.61 -12.27
N GLU A 99 -11.04 -13.12 -13.31
CA GLU A 99 -10.04 -14.17 -13.16
C GLU A 99 -8.78 -13.63 -12.48
N VAL A 100 -8.17 -14.47 -11.63
CA VAL A 100 -6.97 -14.08 -10.85
C VAL A 100 -5.85 -13.50 -11.73
N PRO A 101 -5.51 -14.07 -12.90
CA PRO A 101 -4.50 -13.48 -13.78
C PRO A 101 -4.83 -12.06 -14.27
N SER A 102 -6.12 -11.73 -14.43
CA SER A 102 -6.56 -10.39 -14.82
C SER A 102 -6.35 -9.38 -13.68
N VAL A 103 -6.65 -9.77 -12.45
CA VAL A 103 -6.40 -8.97 -11.25
C VAL A 103 -4.89 -8.74 -11.05
N GLU A 104 -4.09 -9.79 -11.17
CA GLU A 104 -2.61 -9.70 -11.07
C GLU A 104 -2.01 -8.80 -12.15
N ALA A 105 -2.48 -8.91 -13.41
CA ALA A 105 -2.03 -8.06 -14.50
C ALA A 105 -2.38 -6.58 -14.26
N HIS A 106 -3.60 -6.32 -13.77
CA HIS A 106 -4.02 -4.97 -13.39
C HIS A 106 -3.15 -4.41 -12.27
N ALA A 107 -3.00 -5.16 -11.17
CA ALA A 107 -2.18 -4.80 -10.01
C ALA A 107 -0.73 -4.49 -10.41
N SER A 108 -0.12 -5.37 -11.20
CA SER A 108 1.24 -5.22 -11.73
C SER A 108 1.37 -4.02 -12.67
N SER A 109 0.30 -3.58 -13.32
CA SER A 109 0.32 -2.41 -14.20
C SER A 109 0.19 -1.10 -13.44
N VAL A 110 -0.64 -1.03 -12.40
CA VAL A 110 -0.95 0.22 -11.69
C VAL A 110 0.16 0.68 -10.74
N LEU A 111 1.01 -0.24 -10.29
CA LEU A 111 2.12 0.05 -9.36
C LEU A 111 3.49 0.21 -10.05
N LYS A 112 3.52 0.24 -11.39
CA LYS A 112 4.74 0.60 -12.13
C LYS A 112 5.18 2.04 -11.81
N PRO A 113 6.49 2.34 -11.82
CA PRO A 113 7.58 1.43 -12.20
C PRO A 113 8.13 0.56 -11.06
N VAL A 114 7.74 0.79 -9.80
CA VAL A 114 8.43 0.16 -8.65
C VAL A 114 8.02 -1.28 -8.36
N VAL A 115 6.79 -1.65 -8.72
CA VAL A 115 6.33 -3.04 -8.69
C VAL A 115 5.93 -3.42 -10.10
N THR A 116 6.71 -4.31 -10.71
CA THR A 116 6.50 -4.80 -12.07
C THR A 116 5.74 -6.12 -12.10
N THR A 117 5.69 -6.85 -10.99
CA THR A 117 4.99 -8.12 -10.88
C THR A 117 4.38 -8.28 -9.50
N MET A 118 3.09 -8.57 -9.49
CA MET A 118 2.32 -9.00 -8.33
C MET A 118 1.68 -10.36 -8.60
N ARG A 119 1.62 -11.19 -7.56
CA ARG A 119 0.97 -12.49 -7.58
C ARG A 119 0.02 -12.59 -6.40
N ASN A 120 -1.14 -13.20 -6.63
CA ASN A 120 -2.14 -13.39 -5.60
C ASN A 120 -1.60 -14.32 -4.51
N ASN A 121 -1.68 -13.90 -3.25
CA ASN A 121 -1.20 -14.66 -2.08
C ASN A 121 0.28 -15.06 -2.08
N GLU A 122 1.13 -14.36 -2.86
CA GLU A 122 2.56 -14.64 -2.93
C GLU A 122 3.40 -13.37 -2.73
N TRP A 123 4.51 -13.51 -2.01
CA TRP A 123 5.52 -12.45 -1.90
C TRP A 123 6.50 -12.56 -3.08
N ILE A 124 6.56 -11.52 -3.89
CA ILE A 124 7.46 -11.44 -5.04
C ILE A 124 8.46 -10.29 -4.84
N SER A 125 9.75 -10.59 -4.99
CA SER A 125 10.79 -9.57 -5.01
C SER A 125 10.71 -8.76 -6.30
N ASN A 126 10.68 -7.43 -6.16
CA ASN A 126 10.75 -6.48 -7.27
C ASN A 126 11.98 -5.59 -7.06
N ALA A 127 12.60 -5.18 -8.15
CA ALA A 127 13.68 -4.20 -8.17
C ALA A 127 13.23 -2.96 -8.96
N TYR A 128 13.69 -1.79 -8.55
CA TYR A 128 13.33 -0.54 -9.19
C TYR A 128 14.46 0.47 -9.06
N LYS A 129 14.52 1.43 -9.98
CA LYS A 129 15.46 2.54 -9.87
C LYS A 129 14.89 3.65 -9.01
N ASP A 130 15.66 4.09 -8.02
CA ASP A 130 15.36 5.23 -7.18
C ASP A 130 15.55 6.56 -7.95
N ALA A 131 15.29 7.70 -7.28
CA ALA A 131 15.41 9.04 -7.89
C ALA A 131 16.86 9.39 -8.31
N TYR A 132 17.84 8.62 -7.85
CA TYR A 132 19.27 8.79 -8.07
C TYR A 132 19.85 7.73 -9.02
N GLU A 133 18.98 7.00 -9.72
CA GLU A 133 19.31 5.94 -10.67
C GLU A 133 19.98 4.70 -10.07
N MET A 134 19.90 4.52 -8.74
CA MET A 134 20.38 3.33 -8.04
C MET A 134 19.27 2.27 -7.97
N GLU A 135 19.65 0.99 -8.03
CA GLU A 135 18.74 -0.17 -7.97
C GLU A 135 18.69 -0.79 -6.57
#